data_AF-A0A9D4QPD6-F1
#
_entry.id   AF-A0A9D4QPD6-F1
#
_cell.length_a   1.000
_cell.length_b   1.000
_cell.length_c   1.000
_cell.angle_alpha   90.00
_cell.angle_beta   90.00
_cell.angle_gamma   90.00
#
_symmetry.space_group_name_H-M   'P 1'
#
loop_
_entity.id
_entity.type
_entity.pdbx_description
1 polymer ?
#
loop_
_entity_poly.entity_id
_entity_poly.type
_entity_poly.pdbx_seq_one_letter_code
_entity_poly.pdbx_strand_id
1 'polypeptide(L)'
;MSTWGHDNIIQANFTDTYRNLTYKAISGLRWAQENCPNTTYVLKTDDDIVVDIHRVVRLMKAYIENKWGKKNILAGYIWPHMNVDRNKSSKWYVSPEEFPKPFYLKYCSGSSYLMSTDVVAKFYTNSLTVPFFWIDDYYVTGMLASAAGVTPTSLNDRYILENNADMAALLQNDSKTRFVFVHSPDTITSNFVWKTFLERWG
;
A
#
# COMPACT_ATOMS: atom_id res chain seq x y z
N MET A 1 13.69 -15.32 8.94
CA MET A 1 13.44 -15.13 7.49
C MET A 1 14.68 -15.61 6.77
N SER A 2 14.53 -16.25 5.61
CA SER A 2 15.64 -16.67 4.76
C SER A 2 15.57 -15.95 3.42
N THR A 3 16.72 -15.67 2.82
CA THR A 3 16.85 -15.18 1.44
C THR A 3 17.15 -16.38 0.51
N TRP A 4 16.52 -16.42 -0.66
CA TRP A 4 16.71 -17.47 -1.68
C TRP A 4 16.66 -16.83 -3.07
N GLY A 5 17.64 -17.07 -3.95
CA GLY A 5 17.60 -16.65 -5.35
C GLY A 5 17.59 -15.11 -5.56
N HIS A 6 18.62 -14.59 -6.23
CA HIS A 6 18.78 -13.16 -6.55
C HIS A 6 18.79 -12.16 -5.37
N ASP A 7 19.03 -12.56 -4.12
CA ASP A 7 19.13 -11.69 -2.92
C ASP A 7 17.95 -10.70 -2.69
N ASN A 8 16.86 -10.87 -3.43
CA ASN A 8 15.71 -9.95 -3.46
C ASN A 8 14.41 -10.62 -2.99
N ILE A 9 14.48 -11.87 -2.53
CA ILE A 9 13.33 -12.63 -2.04
C ILE A 9 13.44 -12.80 -0.53
N ILE A 10 12.36 -12.45 0.17
CA ILE A 10 12.22 -12.66 1.61
C ILE A 10 11.13 -13.71 1.82
N GLN A 11 11.47 -14.80 2.48
CA GLN A 11 10.51 -15.85 2.82
C GLN A 11 10.26 -15.90 4.33
N ALA A 12 8.97 -15.89 4.69
CA ALA A 12 8.49 -16.06 6.05
C ALA A 12 7.69 -17.37 6.17
N ASN A 13 7.60 -17.90 7.40
CA ASN A 13 7.06 -19.22 7.68
C ASN A 13 5.57 -19.15 8.05
N PHE A 14 4.70 -19.02 7.05
CA PHE A 14 3.25 -19.14 7.18
C PHE A 14 2.65 -19.61 5.84
N THR A 15 1.46 -20.20 5.87
CA THR A 15 0.75 -20.59 4.65
C THR A 15 0.17 -19.35 3.98
N ASP A 16 0.61 -19.06 2.76
CA ASP A 16 0.18 -17.89 2.01
C ASP A 16 -1.26 -18.05 1.50
N THR A 17 -2.19 -17.35 2.16
CA THR A 17 -3.63 -17.34 1.83
C THR A 17 -4.20 -15.95 2.10
N TYR A 18 -5.36 -15.63 1.54
CA TYR A 18 -6.05 -14.35 1.80
C TYR A 18 -6.23 -14.06 3.30
N ARG A 19 -6.61 -15.06 4.10
CA ARG A 19 -6.79 -14.93 5.55
C ARG A 19 -5.48 -14.75 6.33
N ASN A 20 -4.34 -14.98 5.68
CA ASN A 20 -3.01 -14.84 6.28
C ASN A 20 -2.21 -13.65 5.70
N LEU A 21 -2.80 -12.80 4.85
CA LEU A 21 -2.11 -11.65 4.28
C LEU A 21 -1.53 -10.72 5.35
N THR A 22 -2.22 -10.56 6.49
CA THR A 22 -1.69 -9.77 7.62
C THR A 22 -0.36 -10.31 8.15
N TYR A 23 -0.15 -11.63 8.17
CA TYR A 23 1.16 -12.20 8.55
C TYR A 23 2.25 -11.85 7.53
N LYS A 24 1.91 -11.81 6.23
CA LYS A 24 2.81 -11.33 5.17
C LYS A 24 3.16 -9.86 5.40
N ALA A 25 2.17 -9.01 5.67
CA ALA A 25 2.37 -7.59 5.89
C ALA A 25 3.23 -7.31 7.14
N ILE A 26 2.94 -7.96 8.28
CA ILE A 26 3.75 -7.86 9.50
C ILE A 26 5.19 -8.36 9.26
N SER A 27 5.35 -9.45 8.49
CA SER A 27 6.67 -9.94 8.10
C SER A 27 7.46 -8.92 7.29
N GLY A 28 6.80 -8.21 6.37
CA GLY A 28 7.41 -7.10 5.61
C GLY A 28 7.82 -5.93 6.51
N LEU A 29 6.95 -5.53 7.44
CA LEU A 29 7.25 -4.47 8.42
C LEU A 29 8.46 -4.83 9.28
N ARG A 30 8.48 -6.06 9.83
CA ARG A 30 9.60 -6.59 10.62
C ARG A 30 10.90 -6.55 9.82
N TRP A 31 10.88 -7.11 8.61
CA TRP A 31 12.07 -7.19 7.78
C TRP A 31 12.62 -5.80 7.46
N ALA A 32 11.75 -4.87 7.07
CA ALA A 32 12.15 -3.50 6.76
C ALA A 32 12.74 -2.78 8.00
N GLN A 33 12.16 -2.99 9.19
CA GLN A 33 12.69 -2.43 10.43
C GLN A 33 14.06 -3.02 10.80
N GLU A 34 14.28 -4.32 10.59
CA GLU A 34 15.54 -5.00 10.93
C GLU A 34 16.65 -4.72 9.90
N ASN A 35 16.30 -4.56 8.61
CA ASN A 35 17.27 -4.55 7.50
C ASN A 35 17.39 -3.22 6.75
N CYS A 36 16.46 -2.27 6.96
CA CYS A 36 16.47 -0.97 6.29
C CYS A 36 16.40 0.22 7.28
N PRO A 37 17.18 0.25 8.39
CA PRO A 37 17.04 1.30 9.41
C PRO A 37 17.40 2.71 8.90
N ASN A 38 18.20 2.80 7.83
CA ASN A 38 18.67 4.06 7.25
C ASN A 38 17.86 4.53 6.04
N THR A 39 16.81 3.80 5.62
CA THR A 39 15.92 4.31 4.57
C THR A 39 15.11 5.50 5.09
N THR A 40 14.64 6.37 4.19
CA THR A 40 13.70 7.44 4.56
C THR A 40 12.26 6.95 4.49
N TYR A 41 11.96 6.15 3.47
CA TYR A 41 10.63 5.63 3.19
C TYR A 41 10.68 4.16 2.78
N VAL A 42 9.58 3.47 3.05
CA VAL A 42 9.26 2.14 2.54
C VAL A 42 7.99 2.25 1.74
N LEU A 43 8.02 1.79 0.49
CA LEU A 43 6.85 1.64 -0.36
C LEU A 43 6.39 0.18 -0.31
N LYS A 44 5.16 -0.05 0.14
CA LYS A 44 4.47 -1.32 -0.13
C LYS A 44 3.68 -1.16 -1.43
N THR A 45 3.71 -2.19 -2.28
CA THR A 45 2.87 -2.28 -3.47
C THR A 45 2.49 -3.73 -3.72
N ASP A 46 1.32 -3.97 -4.32
CA ASP A 46 0.97 -5.26 -4.91
C ASP A 46 1.69 -5.47 -6.25
N ASP A 47 1.77 -6.72 -6.69
CA ASP A 47 2.46 -7.14 -7.93
C ASP A 47 1.66 -6.82 -9.20
N ASP A 48 0.38 -6.47 -9.04
CA ASP A 48 -0.52 -5.99 -10.09
C ASP A 48 -0.61 -4.44 -10.15
N ILE A 49 0.35 -3.73 -9.53
CA ILE A 49 0.44 -2.27 -9.58
C ILE A 49 1.73 -1.83 -10.29
N VAL A 50 1.58 -1.08 -11.38
CA VAL A 50 2.71 -0.41 -12.04
C VAL A 50 2.99 0.92 -11.35
N VAL A 51 4.25 1.14 -10.99
CA VAL A 51 4.70 2.32 -10.23
C VAL A 51 5.69 3.16 -11.03
N ASP A 52 5.38 4.45 -11.22
CA ASP A 52 6.36 5.43 -11.73
C ASP A 52 7.29 5.87 -10.58
N ILE A 53 8.35 5.07 -10.34
CA ILE A 53 9.25 5.27 -9.19
C ILE A 53 9.93 6.65 -9.20
N HIS A 54 10.25 7.19 -10.39
CA HIS A 54 10.84 8.53 -10.51
C HIS A 54 9.86 9.61 -10.04
N ARG A 55 8.56 9.45 -10.33
CA ARG A 55 7.52 10.35 -9.80
C ARG A 55 7.28 10.15 -8.32
N VAL A 56 7.31 8.93 -7.81
CA VAL A 56 7.23 8.70 -6.36
C VAL A 56 8.32 9.50 -5.64
N VAL A 57 9.57 9.42 -6.09
CA VAL A 57 10.70 10.16 -5.50
C VAL A 57 10.49 11.68 -5.57
N ARG A 58 10.01 12.21 -6.70
CA ARG A 58 9.72 13.65 -6.83
C ARG A 58 8.55 14.08 -5.95
N LEU A 59 7.48 13.30 -5.89
CA LEU A 59 6.32 13.55 -5.04
C LEU A 59 6.73 13.60 -3.56
N MET A 60 7.57 12.66 -3.13
CA MET A 60 8.10 12.65 -1.77
C MET A 60 8.88 13.94 -1.48
N LYS A 61 9.92 14.23 -2.27
CA LYS A 61 10.82 15.37 -2.04
C LYS A 61 10.14 16.74 -2.20
N ALA A 62 9.31 16.91 -3.22
CA ALA A 62 8.75 18.21 -3.59
C ALA A 62 7.43 18.52 -2.86
N TYR A 63 6.66 17.52 -2.47
CA TYR A 63 5.33 17.71 -1.89
C TYR A 63 5.25 17.21 -0.45
N ILE A 64 5.57 15.94 -0.22
CA ILE A 64 5.37 15.32 1.10
C ILE A 64 6.30 15.95 2.14
N GLU A 65 7.60 15.99 1.85
CA GLU A 65 8.61 16.49 2.78
C GLU A 65 8.42 17.96 3.12
N ASN A 66 8.04 18.77 2.14
CA ASN A 66 7.81 20.20 2.34
C ASN A 66 6.58 20.50 3.20
N LYS A 67 5.55 19.66 3.12
CA LYS A 67 4.27 19.91 3.79
C LYS A 67 4.16 19.23 5.15
N TRP A 68 4.74 18.05 5.31
CA TRP A 68 4.60 17.23 6.53
C TRP A 68 5.94 16.77 7.12
N GLY A 69 7.07 17.10 6.50
CA GLY A 69 8.37 16.59 6.91
C GLY A 69 8.61 15.13 6.48
N LYS A 70 9.61 14.50 7.10
CA LYS A 70 10.09 13.14 6.75
C LYS A 70 9.66 12.04 7.74
N LYS A 71 8.92 12.40 8.79
CA LYS A 71 8.55 11.50 9.88
C LYS A 71 7.04 11.45 10.03
N ASN A 72 6.53 10.38 10.64
CA ASN A 72 5.11 10.19 10.86
C ASN A 72 4.29 10.20 9.56
N ILE A 73 4.88 9.75 8.45
CA ILE A 73 4.24 9.71 7.12
C ILE A 73 3.64 8.34 6.89
N LEU A 74 2.33 8.32 6.64
CA LEU A 74 1.61 7.23 5.97
C LEU A 74 0.83 7.89 4.83
N ALA A 75 1.08 7.51 3.59
CA ALA A 75 0.45 8.15 2.43
C ALA A 75 0.06 7.12 1.36
N GLY A 76 -1.14 7.26 0.79
CA GLY A 76 -1.63 6.35 -0.24
C GLY A 76 -3.04 6.68 -0.69
N TYR A 77 -3.66 5.77 -1.46
CA TYR A 77 -5.08 5.88 -1.80
C TYR A 77 -5.92 5.61 -0.57
N ILE A 78 -6.67 6.60 -0.09
CA ILE A 78 -7.47 6.50 1.12
C ILE A 78 -8.87 5.99 0.82
N TRP A 79 -9.26 4.99 1.58
CA TRP A 79 -10.62 4.54 1.79
C TRP A 79 -11.19 5.26 3.03
N PRO A 80 -12.07 6.27 2.88
CA PRO A 80 -12.50 7.08 4.02
C PRO A 80 -13.49 6.37 4.93
N HIS A 81 -14.33 5.50 4.36
CA HIS A 81 -15.46 4.87 5.06
C HIS A 81 -15.95 3.61 4.33
N MET A 82 -15.06 2.64 4.11
CA MET A 82 -15.44 1.42 3.39
C MET A 82 -16.40 0.56 4.20
N ASN A 83 -17.42 0.04 3.52
CA ASN A 83 -18.32 -0.95 4.08
C ASN A 83 -17.55 -2.24 4.37
N VAL A 84 -17.83 -2.83 5.53
CA VAL A 84 -17.40 -4.20 5.81
C VAL A 84 -18.20 -5.13 4.93
N ASP A 85 -17.52 -5.94 4.11
CA ASP A 85 -18.18 -6.82 3.16
C ASP A 85 -18.92 -7.95 3.91
N ARG A 86 -20.26 -7.94 3.83
CA ARG A 86 -21.13 -8.94 4.45
C ARG A 86 -21.63 -10.00 3.47
N ASN A 87 -21.17 -9.96 2.22
CA ASN A 87 -21.51 -10.97 1.24
C ASN A 87 -20.67 -12.24 1.46
N LYS A 88 -21.31 -13.34 1.88
CA LYS A 88 -20.66 -14.63 2.16
C LYS A 88 -19.92 -15.25 0.96
N SER A 89 -20.23 -14.85 -0.27
CA SER A 89 -19.50 -15.32 -1.46
C SER A 89 -18.26 -14.49 -1.78
N SER A 90 -18.08 -13.35 -1.11
CA SER A 90 -16.91 -12.51 -1.29
C SER A 90 -15.69 -13.10 -0.62
N LYS A 91 -14.55 -13.05 -1.32
CA LYS A 91 -13.25 -13.38 -0.72
C LYS A 91 -12.88 -12.45 0.45
N TRP A 92 -13.54 -11.29 0.55
CA TRP A 92 -13.38 -10.28 1.60
C TRP A 92 -14.46 -10.31 2.69
N TYR A 93 -15.30 -11.36 2.70
CA TYR A 93 -16.38 -11.50 3.68
C TYR A 93 -15.89 -11.44 5.13
N VAL A 94 -16.49 -10.57 5.93
CA VAL A 94 -16.25 -10.50 7.38
C VAL A 94 -17.58 -10.64 8.10
N SER A 95 -17.66 -11.57 9.05
CA SER A 95 -18.90 -11.81 9.80
C SER A 95 -19.14 -10.72 10.85
N PRO A 96 -20.41 -10.49 11.28
CA PRO A 96 -20.71 -9.55 12.36
C PRO A 96 -20.01 -9.90 13.68
N GLU A 97 -19.78 -11.19 13.94
CA GLU A 97 -19.07 -11.66 15.14
C GLU A 97 -17.58 -11.30 15.09
N GLU A 98 -16.97 -11.40 13.91
CA GLU A 98 -15.56 -11.05 13.69
C GLU A 98 -15.32 -9.54 13.75
N PHE A 99 -16.24 -8.75 13.16
CA PHE A 99 -16.18 -7.30 13.21
C PHE A 99 -17.61 -6.73 13.28
N PRO A 100 -18.08 -6.24 14.44
CA PRO A 100 -19.49 -5.84 14.61
C PRO A 100 -19.89 -4.55 13.89
N LYS A 101 -18.94 -3.66 13.60
CA LYS A 101 -19.26 -2.35 13.01
C LYS A 101 -19.54 -2.47 11.51
N PRO A 102 -20.42 -1.64 10.95
CA PRO A 102 -20.74 -1.69 9.52
C PRO A 102 -19.63 -1.13 8.62
N PHE A 103 -18.72 -0.32 9.15
CA PHE A 103 -17.66 0.34 8.39
C PHE A 103 -16.31 0.20 9.08
N TYR A 104 -15.27 0.17 8.26
CA TYR A 104 -13.89 0.31 8.70
C TYR A 104 -13.56 1.76 9.05
N LEU A 105 -12.54 1.95 9.91
CA LEU A 105 -11.87 3.25 10.04
C LEU A 105 -11.22 3.64 8.71
N LYS A 106 -10.86 4.92 8.57
CA LYS A 106 -10.07 5.40 7.44
C LYS A 106 -8.73 4.65 7.35
N TYR A 107 -8.38 4.16 6.16
CA TYR A 107 -7.15 3.41 5.89
C TYR A 107 -6.69 3.60 4.43
N CYS A 108 -5.48 3.16 4.10
CA CYS A 108 -4.95 3.15 2.74
C CYS A 108 -5.31 1.83 2.03
N SER A 109 -5.58 1.89 0.73
CA SER A 109 -5.75 0.72 -0.13
C SER A 109 -4.52 -0.18 -0.09
N GLY A 110 -4.73 -1.50 -0.08
CA GLY A 110 -3.68 -2.49 -0.23
C GLY A 110 -2.81 -2.28 -1.46
N SER A 111 -3.37 -1.77 -2.57
CA SER A 111 -2.67 -1.56 -3.84
C SER A 111 -1.27 -0.96 -3.67
N SER A 112 -1.15 0.18 -2.97
CA SER A 112 0.14 0.69 -2.54
C SER A 112 0.02 1.75 -1.45
N TYR A 113 1.04 1.87 -0.62
CA TYR A 113 1.18 2.96 0.35
C TYR A 113 2.64 3.19 0.75
N LEU A 114 2.97 4.45 1.03
CA LEU A 114 4.27 4.91 1.52
C LEU A 114 4.23 5.06 3.04
N MET A 115 5.28 4.61 3.70
CA MET A 115 5.51 4.81 5.12
C MET A 115 6.89 5.41 5.35
N SER A 116 7.02 6.38 6.26
CA SER A 116 8.34 6.75 6.78
C SER A 116 8.87 5.64 7.69
N THR A 117 10.20 5.53 7.80
CA THR A 117 10.84 4.45 8.57
C THR A 117 10.41 4.40 10.04
N ASP A 118 10.14 5.56 10.66
CA ASP A 118 9.61 5.61 12.03
C ASP A 118 8.19 5.03 12.14
N VAL A 119 7.37 5.17 11.09
CA VAL A 119 6.02 4.59 11.03
C VAL A 119 6.10 3.07 10.87
N VAL A 120 7.03 2.56 10.05
CA VAL A 120 7.28 1.12 9.92
C VAL A 120 7.59 0.49 11.28
N ALA A 121 8.49 1.11 12.05
CA ALA A 121 8.87 0.63 13.38
C ALA A 121 7.70 0.69 14.39
N LYS A 122 6.94 1.79 14.39
CA LYS A 122 5.72 1.92 15.22
C LYS A 122 4.70 0.82 14.88
N PHE A 123 4.47 0.57 13.60
CA PHE A 123 3.49 -0.42 13.16
C PHE A 123 3.92 -1.83 13.53
N TYR A 124 5.17 -2.21 13.28
CA TYR A 124 5.66 -3.51 13.73
C TYR A 124 5.51 -3.68 15.25
N THR A 125 5.92 -2.67 16.04
CA THR A 125 5.81 -2.72 17.50
C THR A 125 4.36 -2.86 17.96
N ASN A 126 3.44 -2.07 17.39
CA ASN A 126 2.02 -2.15 17.72
C ASN A 126 1.39 -3.48 17.27
N SER A 127 1.89 -4.10 16.21
CA SER A 127 1.36 -5.40 15.74
C SER A 127 1.53 -6.53 16.76
N LEU A 128 2.44 -6.35 17.74
CA LEU A 128 2.65 -7.32 18.82
C LEU A 128 1.55 -7.29 19.89
N THR A 129 0.75 -6.23 19.94
CA THR A 129 -0.28 -6.02 20.99
C THR A 129 -1.67 -5.74 20.44
N VAL A 130 -1.79 -5.16 19.24
CA VAL A 130 -3.08 -4.92 18.59
C VAL A 130 -3.67 -6.26 18.12
N PRO A 131 -4.92 -6.59 18.53
CA PRO A 131 -5.56 -7.85 18.14
C PRO A 131 -5.55 -8.07 16.63
N PHE A 132 -5.11 -9.26 16.21
CA PHE A 132 -4.98 -9.62 14.81
C PHE A 132 -6.31 -9.44 14.05
N PHE A 133 -6.23 -8.89 12.85
CA PHE A 133 -7.30 -8.85 11.87
C PHE A 133 -6.72 -9.15 10.50
N TRP A 134 -7.40 -9.99 9.70
CA TRP A 134 -6.81 -10.62 8.52
C TRP A 134 -6.85 -9.76 7.25
N ILE A 135 -7.68 -8.70 7.22
CA ILE A 135 -7.67 -7.71 6.15
C ILE A 135 -6.42 -6.85 6.36
N ASP A 136 -5.37 -7.15 5.61
CA ASP A 136 -4.01 -6.68 5.88
C ASP A 136 -3.86 -5.16 5.75
N ASP A 137 -4.43 -4.57 4.70
CA ASP A 137 -4.39 -3.14 4.45
C ASP A 137 -5.14 -2.35 5.53
N TYR A 138 -6.33 -2.81 5.95
CA TYR A 138 -7.06 -2.23 7.07
C TYR A 138 -6.35 -2.44 8.41
N TYR A 139 -5.79 -3.63 8.66
CA TYR A 139 -5.03 -3.90 9.88
C TYR A 139 -3.82 -2.95 9.97
N VAL A 140 -2.98 -2.90 8.93
CA VAL A 140 -1.75 -2.10 8.95
C VAL A 140 -2.03 -0.60 8.91
N THR A 141 -2.84 -0.13 7.96
CA THR A 141 -2.98 1.30 7.68
C THR A 141 -4.20 1.94 8.33
N GLY A 142 -5.05 1.13 8.99
CA GLY A 142 -6.17 1.57 9.82
C GLY A 142 -5.94 1.28 11.30
N MET A 143 -5.86 0.01 11.70
CA MET A 143 -5.77 -0.37 13.12
C MET A 143 -4.42 0.01 13.74
N LEU A 144 -3.29 -0.38 13.14
CA LEU A 144 -1.97 -0.03 13.66
C LEU A 144 -1.69 1.47 13.56
N ALA A 145 -2.16 2.11 12.48
CA ALA A 145 -2.09 3.56 12.31
C ALA A 145 -2.82 4.31 13.43
N SER A 146 -4.05 3.90 13.73
CA SER A 146 -4.84 4.46 14.85
C SER A 146 -4.14 4.26 16.19
N ALA A 147 -3.65 3.05 16.48
CA ALA A 147 -2.91 2.74 17.70
C ALA A 147 -1.60 3.54 17.82
N ALA A 148 -0.98 3.91 16.70
CA ALA A 148 0.26 4.69 16.66
C ALA A 148 0.05 6.21 16.62
N GLY A 149 -1.20 6.70 16.57
CA GLY A 149 -1.50 8.11 16.36
C GLY A 149 -1.06 8.64 14.99
N VAL A 150 -0.99 7.78 13.97
CA VAL A 150 -0.61 8.11 12.59
C VAL A 150 -1.87 8.29 11.76
N THR A 151 -2.02 9.43 11.08
CA THR A 151 -3.16 9.68 10.19
C THR A 151 -2.75 9.49 8.72
N PRO A 152 -3.47 8.66 7.94
CA PRO A 152 -3.21 8.51 6.52
C PRO A 152 -3.35 9.83 5.75
N THR A 153 -2.37 10.13 4.88
CA THR A 153 -2.35 11.27 3.96
C THR A 153 -2.83 10.85 2.58
N SER A 154 -3.79 11.58 2.02
CA SER A 154 -4.40 11.22 0.73
C SER A 154 -3.45 11.48 -0.42
N LEU A 155 -3.29 10.46 -1.25
CA LEU A 155 -2.69 10.52 -2.57
C LEU A 155 -3.68 10.02 -3.64
N ASN A 156 -4.99 10.00 -3.37
CA ASN A 156 -5.99 9.37 -4.26
C ASN A 156 -5.92 9.92 -5.68
N ASP A 157 -5.56 11.20 -5.84
CA ASP A 157 -5.39 11.85 -7.13
C ASP A 157 -4.19 11.33 -7.94
N ARG A 158 -3.36 10.45 -7.40
CA ARG A 158 -2.18 9.83 -8.03
C ARG A 158 -2.41 8.40 -8.50
N TYR A 159 -3.61 7.87 -8.33
CA TYR A 159 -3.91 6.47 -8.63
C TYR A 159 -4.90 6.33 -9.78
N ILE A 160 -4.76 5.22 -10.51
CA ILE A 160 -5.81 4.62 -11.36
C ILE A 160 -5.98 3.18 -10.85
N LEU A 161 -7.01 2.91 -10.05
CA LEU A 161 -7.22 1.58 -9.43
C LEU A 161 -8.35 0.77 -10.07
N GLU A 162 -9.28 1.44 -10.75
CA GLU A 162 -10.36 0.75 -11.44
C GLU A 162 -9.88 0.30 -12.80
N ASN A 163 -10.44 -0.83 -13.28
CA ASN A 163 -10.25 -1.33 -14.62
C ASN A 163 -11.01 -0.38 -15.58
N ASN A 164 -10.45 0.80 -15.77
CA ASN A 164 -11.09 1.88 -16.51
C ASN A 164 -10.84 1.60 -17.99
N ALA A 165 -11.91 1.40 -18.76
CA ALA A 165 -11.83 1.29 -20.21
C ALA A 165 -11.05 2.47 -20.84
N ASP A 166 -11.00 3.61 -20.14
CA ASP A 166 -10.30 4.81 -20.54
C ASP A 166 -8.92 4.99 -19.89
N MET A 167 -8.35 3.98 -19.22
CA MET A 167 -7.02 4.07 -18.57
C MET A 167 -5.94 4.55 -19.55
N ALA A 168 -5.97 4.05 -20.80
CA ALA A 168 -5.07 4.52 -21.85
C ALA A 168 -5.27 6.02 -22.16
N ALA A 169 -6.51 6.47 -22.27
CA ALA A 169 -6.82 7.88 -22.52
C ALA A 169 -6.42 8.78 -21.33
N LEU A 170 -6.62 8.31 -20.09
CA LEU A 170 -6.20 9.01 -18.87
C LEU A 170 -4.68 9.19 -18.85
N LEU A 171 -3.92 8.16 -19.19
CA LEU A 171 -2.46 8.22 -19.20
C LEU A 171 -1.90 9.05 -20.35
N GLN A 172 -2.47 8.95 -21.55
CA GLN A 172 -2.06 9.75 -22.71
C GLN A 172 -2.34 11.25 -22.51
N ASN A 173 -3.45 11.59 -21.85
CA ASN A 173 -3.83 12.97 -21.55
C ASN A 173 -3.19 13.50 -20.25
N ASP A 174 -2.34 12.71 -19.58
CA ASP A 174 -1.70 13.08 -18.32
C ASP A 174 -0.51 14.03 -18.53
N SER A 175 -0.77 15.20 -19.11
CA SER A 175 0.21 16.27 -19.36
C SER A 175 0.91 16.77 -18.09
N LYS A 176 0.26 16.60 -16.92
CA LYS A 176 0.83 16.94 -15.61
C LYS A 176 1.48 15.75 -14.93
N THR A 177 1.52 14.57 -15.56
CA THR A 177 2.18 13.36 -15.05
C THR A 177 1.76 13.08 -13.59
N ARG A 178 0.45 13.22 -13.39
CA ARG A 178 -0.28 13.15 -12.15
C ARG A 178 -0.35 11.72 -11.65
N PHE A 179 -0.55 10.75 -12.54
CA PHE A 179 -0.74 9.36 -12.17
C PHE A 179 0.61 8.67 -11.96
N VAL A 180 0.72 7.99 -10.82
CA VAL A 180 1.96 7.39 -10.31
C VAL A 180 1.77 5.91 -10.03
N PHE A 181 0.57 5.51 -9.61
CA PHE A 181 0.20 4.13 -9.30
C PHE A 181 -0.96 3.73 -10.20
N VAL A 182 -0.79 2.66 -10.97
CA VAL A 182 -1.82 2.19 -11.91
C VAL A 182 -2.01 0.70 -11.72
N HIS A 183 -3.25 0.28 -11.46
CA HIS A 183 -3.63 -1.12 -11.43
C HIS A 183 -3.55 -1.72 -12.83
N SER A 184 -2.97 -2.90 -12.88
CA SER A 184 -2.68 -3.62 -14.10
C SER A 184 -3.06 -5.10 -13.93
N PRO A 185 -4.25 -5.50 -14.39
CA PRO A 185 -4.77 -6.84 -14.16
C PRO A 185 -4.04 -7.92 -14.98
N ASP A 186 -3.24 -7.53 -15.97
CA ASP A 186 -2.58 -8.42 -16.90
C ASP A 186 -1.25 -7.85 -17.42
N THR A 187 -0.44 -8.71 -18.02
CA THR A 187 0.88 -8.35 -18.53
C THR A 187 0.84 -7.36 -19.69
N ILE A 188 -0.22 -7.34 -20.51
CA ILE A 188 -0.36 -6.42 -21.65
C ILE A 188 -0.55 -5.00 -21.11
N THR A 189 -1.46 -4.85 -20.16
CA THR A 189 -1.69 -3.60 -19.43
C THR A 189 -0.42 -3.15 -18.74
N SER A 190 0.32 -4.06 -18.09
CA SER A 190 1.55 -3.70 -17.36
C SER A 190 2.59 -3.14 -18.30
N ASN A 191 2.79 -3.78 -19.45
CA ASN A 191 3.73 -3.33 -20.47
C ASN A 191 3.33 -1.99 -21.09
N PHE A 192 2.04 -1.77 -21.35
CA PHE A 192 1.54 -0.51 -21.88
C PHE A 192 1.79 0.65 -20.90
N VAL A 193 1.41 0.48 -19.63
CA VAL A 193 1.61 1.50 -18.59
C VAL A 193 3.11 1.75 -18.38
N TRP A 194 3.91 0.70 -18.31
CA TRP A 194 5.36 0.81 -18.12
C TRP A 194 6.02 1.60 -19.26
N LYS A 195 5.72 1.29 -20.52
CA LYS A 195 6.22 2.06 -21.68
C LYS A 195 5.79 3.52 -21.62
N THR A 196 4.51 3.76 -21.31
CA THR A 196 3.98 5.12 -21.16
C THR A 196 4.71 5.91 -20.07
N PHE A 197 5.09 5.24 -18.96
CA PHE A 197 5.90 5.87 -17.92
C PHE A 197 7.33 6.13 -18.36
N LEU A 198 7.96 5.21 -19.09
CA LEU A 198 9.32 5.41 -19.62
C LEU A 198 9.39 6.60 -20.59
N GLU A 199 8.40 6.75 -21.47
CA GLU A 199 8.32 7.86 -22.43
C GLU A 199 8.27 9.25 -21.75
N ARG A 200 7.82 9.33 -20.49
CA ARG A 200 7.86 10.58 -19.71
C ARG A 200 9.27 11.06 -19.38
N TRP A 201 10.27 10.18 -19.53
CA TRP A 201 11.63 10.39 -19.05
C TRP A 201 12.70 10.49 -20.15
N GLY A 202 12.33 10.29 -21.42
CA GLY A 202 13.24 10.43 -22.57
C GLY A 202 14.02 9.16 -22.86
#